data_AF-A0A924RET3-F1
#
_entry.id   AF-A0A924RET3-F1
#
_cell.length_a   1.000
_cell.length_b   1.000
_cell.length_c   1.000
_cell.angle_alpha   90.00
_cell.angle_beta   90.00
_cell.angle_gamma   90.00
#
_symmetry.space_group_name_H-M   'P 1'
#
loop_
_entity.id
_entity.type
_entity.pdbx_description
1 polymer ?
#
loop_
_entity_poly.entity_id
_entity_poly.type
_entity_poly.pdbx_seq_one_letter_code
_entity_poly.pdbx_strand_id
1 'polypeptide(L)'
;MTNNEIIQQVLKSRWLQAAVGASPDGKVGKDTITALNFATAAGTTAEIRKAVVGARFKRTAEIVVNNPTQVHFLQGWINRAVGLLAYV
;
A
#
# COMPACT_ATOMS: atom_id res chain seq x y z
N MET A 1 -12.19 16.14 7.59
CA MET A 1 -11.28 15.49 6.62
C MET A 1 -11.18 16.37 5.39
N THR A 2 -9.97 16.74 4.97
CA THR A 2 -9.69 17.52 3.76
C THR A 2 -9.76 16.62 2.51
N ASN A 3 -9.92 17.21 1.32
CA ASN A 3 -9.90 16.46 0.05
C ASN A 3 -8.63 15.62 -0.13
N ASN A 4 -7.49 16.12 0.37
CA ASN A 4 -6.22 15.39 0.31
C ASN A 4 -6.21 14.16 1.22
N GLU A 5 -6.82 14.25 2.41
CA GLU A 5 -6.92 13.11 3.33
C GLU A 5 -7.80 12.00 2.77
N ILE A 6 -8.90 12.35 2.09
CA ILE A 6 -9.80 11.40 1.42
C ILE A 6 -9.06 10.67 0.30
N ILE A 7 -8.33 11.40 -0.54
CA ILE A 7 -7.52 10.81 -1.63
C ILE A 7 -6.48 9.83 -1.07
N GLN A 8 -5.79 10.22 0.00
CA GLN A 8 -4.79 9.36 0.63
C GLN A 8 -5.41 8.12 1.29
N GLN A 9 -6.59 8.22 1.89
CA GLN A 9 -7.30 7.07 2.47
C GLN A 9 -7.75 6.10 1.38
N VAL A 10 -8.37 6.60 0.30
CA VAL A 10 -8.83 5.78 -0.83
C VAL A 10 -7.66 5.04 -1.49
N LEU A 11 -6.52 5.70 -1.70
CA LEU A 11 -5.33 5.07 -2.28
C LEU A 11 -4.77 3.94 -1.40
N LYS A 12 -4.73 4.15 -0.07
CA LYS A 12 -4.28 3.13 0.88
C LYS A 12 -5.17 1.89 0.82
N SER A 13 -6.48 2.08 0.74
CA SER A 13 -7.45 0.98 0.65
C SER A 13 -7.30 0.18 -0.65
N ARG A 14 -7.03 0.84 -1.79
CA ARG A 14 -6.85 0.16 -3.08
C ARG A 14 -5.63 -0.75 -3.13
N TRP A 15 -4.53 -0.36 -2.50
CA TRP A 15 -3.34 -1.22 -2.44
C TRP A 15 -3.58 -2.49 -1.63
N LEU A 16 -4.28 -2.37 -0.50
CA LEU A 16 -4.67 -3.53 0.29
C LEU A 16 -5.60 -4.45 -0.50
N GLN A 17 -6.63 -3.88 -1.13
CA GLN A 17 -7.60 -4.61 -1.95
C GLN A 17 -6.90 -5.38 -3.07
N ALA A 18 -6.01 -4.72 -3.82
CA ALA A 18 -5.22 -5.38 -4.86
C ALA A 18 -4.33 -6.50 -4.29
N ALA A 19 -3.73 -6.30 -3.11
CA ALA A 19 -2.86 -7.30 -2.48
C ALA A 19 -3.62 -8.54 -1.98
N VAL A 20 -4.88 -8.41 -1.58
CA VAL A 20 -5.72 -9.54 -1.13
C VAL A 20 -6.60 -10.12 -2.25
N GLY A 21 -6.50 -9.60 -3.47
CA GLY A 21 -7.33 -10.03 -4.61
C GLY A 21 -8.78 -9.53 -4.58
N ALA A 22 -9.08 -8.48 -3.82
CA ALA A 22 -10.39 -7.83 -3.80
C ALA A 22 -10.48 -6.70 -4.84
N SER A 23 -11.71 -6.28 -5.17
CA SER A 23 -11.95 -5.14 -6.07
C SER A 23 -11.31 -3.85 -5.51
N PRO A 24 -10.42 -3.17 -6.25
CA PRO A 24 -9.70 -1.99 -5.79
C PRO A 24 -10.51 -0.70 -5.97
N ASP A 25 -11.72 -0.67 -5.40
CA ASP A 25 -12.61 0.50 -5.45
C ASP A 25 -12.22 1.59 -4.45
N GLY A 26 -11.42 1.24 -3.44
CA GLY A 26 -11.00 2.10 -2.33
C GLY A 26 -11.97 2.11 -1.15
N LYS A 27 -13.04 1.31 -1.19
CA LYS A 27 -14.02 1.13 -0.12
C LYS A 27 -13.77 -0.22 0.56
N VAL A 28 -13.23 -0.19 1.77
CA VAL A 28 -13.03 -1.42 2.55
C VAL A 28 -14.40 -1.94 3.00
N GLY A 29 -14.94 -2.90 2.26
CA GLY A 29 -16.22 -3.55 2.53
C GLY A 29 -16.07 -5.00 2.96
N LYS A 30 -17.20 -5.70 3.09
CA LYS A 30 -17.26 -7.11 3.50
C LYS A 30 -16.33 -7.98 2.67
N ASP A 31 -16.31 -7.80 1.35
CA ASP A 31 -15.49 -8.61 0.44
C ASP A 31 -13.99 -8.41 0.68
N THR A 32 -13.56 -7.18 0.93
CA THR A 32 -12.15 -6.89 1.28
C THR A 32 -11.77 -7.55 2.60
N ILE A 33 -12.66 -7.51 3.60
CA ILE A 33 -12.43 -8.13 4.92
C ILE A 33 -12.39 -9.66 4.79
N THR A 34 -13.30 -10.26 4.04
CA THR A 34 -13.32 -11.71 3.78
C THR A 34 -12.04 -12.17 3.09
N ALA A 35 -11.61 -11.47 2.04
CA ALA A 35 -10.37 -11.77 1.33
C ALA A 35 -9.14 -11.65 2.25
N LEU A 36 -9.08 -10.59 3.07
CA LEU A 36 -8.01 -10.40 4.04
C LEU A 36 -7.96 -11.50 5.10
N ASN A 37 -9.12 -11.90 5.64
CA ASN A 37 -9.20 -12.98 6.63
C ASN A 37 -8.76 -14.32 6.03
N PHE A 38 -9.19 -14.62 4.80
CA PHE A 38 -8.77 -15.83 4.10
C PHE A 38 -7.26 -15.86 3.88
N ALA A 39 -6.68 -14.76 3.39
CA ALA A 39 -5.25 -14.65 3.14
C ALA A 39 -4.43 -14.74 4.44
N THR A 40 -4.93 -14.15 5.54
CA THR A 40 -4.32 -14.26 6.87
C THR A 40 -4.37 -15.70 7.40
N ALA A 41 -5.51 -16.38 7.26
CA ALA A 41 -5.67 -17.78 7.67
C ALA A 41 -4.79 -18.73 6.85
N ALA A 42 -4.52 -18.40 5.59
CA ALA A 42 -3.58 -19.12 4.73
C ALA A 42 -2.09 -18.88 5.08
N GLY A 43 -1.80 -18.07 6.11
CA GLY A 43 -0.43 -17.75 6.52
C GLY A 43 0.28 -16.74 5.61
N THR A 44 -0.43 -16.12 4.66
CA THR A 44 0.17 -15.26 3.62
C THR A 44 0.31 -13.79 4.03
N THR A 45 0.21 -13.50 5.33
CA THR A 45 0.25 -12.13 5.88
C THR A 45 1.53 -11.40 5.49
N ALA A 46 2.65 -12.13 5.41
CA ALA A 46 3.93 -11.58 5.01
C ALA A 46 3.94 -11.13 3.54
N GLU A 47 3.40 -11.96 2.64
CA GLU A 47 3.25 -11.67 1.22
C GLU A 47 2.33 -10.47 0.99
N ILE A 48 1.21 -10.37 1.72
CA ILE A 48 0.30 -9.22 1.64
C ILE A 48 1.03 -7.92 2.03
N ARG A 49 1.79 -7.94 3.14
CA ARG A 49 2.60 -6.77 3.55
C ARG A 49 3.61 -6.38 2.48
N LYS A 50 4.33 -7.35 1.92
CA LYS A 50 5.30 -7.12 0.82
C LYS A 50 4.61 -6.53 -0.41
N ALA A 51 3.45 -7.06 -0.81
CA ALA A 51 2.69 -6.58 -1.96
C ALA A 51 2.23 -5.12 -1.76
N VAL A 52 1.73 -4.77 -0.58
CA VAL A 52 1.34 -3.38 -0.26
C VAL A 52 2.55 -2.44 -0.27
N VAL A 53 3.67 -2.83 0.33
CA VAL A 53 4.91 -2.03 0.31
C VAL A 53 5.42 -1.84 -1.12
N GLY A 54 5.42 -2.89 -1.94
CA GLY A 54 5.81 -2.83 -3.35
C GLY A 54 4.94 -1.89 -4.17
N ALA A 55 3.61 -1.92 -3.97
CA ALA A 55 2.69 -1.00 -4.64
C ALA A 55 2.97 0.46 -4.26
N ARG A 56 3.29 0.73 -2.98
CA ARG A 56 3.67 2.07 -2.53
C ARG A 56 5.01 2.52 -3.12
N PHE A 57 5.99 1.62 -3.21
CA PHE A 57 7.27 1.91 -3.83
C PHE A 57 7.07 2.36 -5.29
N LYS A 58 6.30 1.59 -6.07
CA LYS A 58 5.98 1.94 -7.46
C LYS A 58 5.34 3.32 -7.57
N ARG A 59 4.36 3.64 -6.71
CA ARG A 59 3.71 4.95 -6.71
C ARG A 59 4.67 6.08 -6.35
N THR A 60 5.51 5.90 -5.35
CA THR A 60 6.49 6.91 -4.96
C THR A 60 7.52 7.14 -6.07
N ALA A 61 7.95 6.09 -6.76
CA ALA A 61 8.82 6.23 -7.93
C ALA A 61 8.17 7.06 -9.04
N GLU A 62 6.90 6.81 -9.37
CA GLU A 62 6.14 7.61 -10.34
C GLU A 62 6.06 9.10 -9.95
N ILE A 63 5.86 9.41 -8.67
CA ILE A 63 5.82 10.80 -8.18
C ILE A 63 7.18 11.48 -8.41
N VAL A 64 8.28 10.79 -8.11
CA VAL A 64 9.64 11.33 -8.24
C VAL A 64 10.02 11.52 -9.70
N VAL A 65 9.65 10.58 -10.58
CA VAL A 65 9.86 10.72 -12.03
C VAL A 65 9.16 11.98 -12.57
N ASN A 66 7.94 12.26 -12.10
CA ASN A 66 7.17 13.43 -12.53
C ASN A 66 7.57 14.74 -11.81
N ASN A 67 8.29 14.65 -10.68
CA ASN A 67 8.81 15.80 -9.95
C ASN A 67 10.14 15.44 -9.25
N PRO A 68 11.29 15.60 -9.94
CA PRO A 68 12.59 15.19 -9.42
C PRO A 68 13.02 15.88 -8.12
N THR A 69 12.42 17.01 -7.76
CA THR A 69 12.69 17.70 -6.48
C THR A 69 12.30 16.87 -5.26
N GLN A 70 11.49 15.83 -5.44
CA GLN A 70 11.03 14.92 -4.38
C GLN A 70 12.03 13.80 -4.06
N VAL A 71 13.25 13.79 -4.61
CA VAL A 71 14.21 12.69 -4.41
C VAL A 71 14.62 12.50 -2.94
N HIS A 72 14.71 13.58 -2.15
CA HIS A 72 14.99 13.49 -0.71
C HIS A 72 13.83 12.85 0.06
N PHE A 73 12.59 13.09 -0.36
CA PHE A 73 11.42 12.40 0.18
C PHE A 73 11.47 10.90 -0.10
N LEU A 74 11.88 10.51 -1.32
CA LEU A 74 12.07 9.10 -1.69
C LEU A 74 13.10 8.42 -0.78
N GLN A 75 14.25 9.05 -0.51
CA GLN A 75 15.27 8.51 0.40
C GLN A 75 14.69 8.22 1.78
N GLY A 76 13.98 9.18 2.37
CA GLY A 76 13.32 8.98 3.67
C GLY A 76 12.21 7.92 3.63
N TRP A 77 11.52 7.78 2.50
CA TRP A 77 10.52 6.74 2.32
C TRP A 77 11.12 5.34 2.21
N ILE A 78 12.21 5.16 1.45
CA ILE A 78 12.94 3.90 1.32
C ILE A 78 13.42 3.40 2.68
N ASN A 79 14.02 4.27 3.50
CA ASN A 79 14.49 3.88 4.84
C ASN A 79 13.36 3.31 5.71
N ARG A 80 12.15 3.89 5.64
CA ARG A 80 10.98 3.36 6.34
C ARG A 80 10.47 2.06 5.73
N ALA A 81 10.44 1.95 4.40
CA ALA A 81 9.98 0.76 3.69
C ALA A 81 10.87 -0.45 3.98
N VAL A 82 12.20 -0.27 3.99
CA VAL A 82 13.16 -1.32 4.35
C VAL A 82 12.98 -1.75 5.80
N GLY A 83 12.79 -0.80 6.72
CA GLY A 83 12.46 -1.11 8.11
C GLY A 83 11.19 -1.97 8.20
N LEU A 84 10.12 -1.58 7.50
CA LEU A 84 8.87 -2.34 7.49
C LEU A 84 9.05 -3.76 6.95
N LEU A 85 9.86 -3.96 5.91
CA LEU A 85 10.14 -5.28 5.32
C LEU A 85 11.01 -6.17 6.21
N ALA A 86 11.86 -5.60 7.06
CA ALA A 86 12.70 -6.34 7.99
C ALA A 86 11.92 -6.99 9.15
N TYR A 87 10.70 -6.52 9.43
CA TYR A 87 9.80 -7.07 10.44
C TYR A 87 8.72 -8.00 9.87
N VAL A 88 8.83 -8.39 8.59
CA VAL A 88 7.82 -9.20 7.88
C VAL A 88 8.08 -10.69 7.95
#